data_AF-B6ER38-F1
#
_entry.id   AF-B6ER38-F1
#
_cell.length_a   1.000
_cell.length_b   1.000
_cell.length_c   1.000
_cell.angle_alpha   90.00
_cell.angle_beta   90.00
_cell.angle_gamma   90.00
#
_symmetry.space_group_name_H-M   'P 1'
#
loop_
_entity.id
_entity.type
_entity.pdbx_description
1 polymer ?
#
loop_
_entity_poly.entity_id
_entity_poly.type
_entity_poly.pdbx_seq_one_letter_code
_entity_poly.pdbx_strand_id
1 'polypeptide(L)'
;MIDIIYKIVALSLLVCPLIFIMTNIYLTIKLRSKKYELINNIANHAPEKFREKAFLVMDNLMPWVAGSAIGYVWFSYPILRFVWGIQKSEVSQWKIGIKKEMGSIYFIYWISIMCANVGIFSILVVIVDEFLIS
;
A
#
# COMPACT_ATOMS: atom_id res chain seq x y z
N MET A 1 -2.75 -29.95 6.42
CA MET A 1 -1.90 -28.77 6.16
C MET A 1 -2.60 -27.80 5.22
N ILE A 2 -3.10 -28.28 4.08
CA ILE A 2 -3.91 -27.51 3.12
C ILE A 2 -5.14 -26.86 3.78
N ASP A 3 -5.92 -27.60 4.58
CA ASP A 3 -7.08 -27.04 5.31
C ASP A 3 -6.74 -25.88 6.26
N ILE A 4 -5.56 -25.92 6.88
CA ILE A 4 -5.12 -24.85 7.80
C ILE A 4 -4.80 -23.60 6.98
N ILE A 5 -4.17 -23.77 5.81
CA ILE A 5 -3.86 -22.67 4.89
C ILE A 5 -5.16 -21.99 4.44
N TYR A 6 -6.19 -22.75 4.02
CA TYR A 6 -7.47 -22.15 3.62
C TYR A 6 -8.19 -21.43 4.76
N LYS A 7 -8.13 -21.96 5.99
CA LYS A 7 -8.67 -21.26 7.16
C LYS A 7 -7.96 -19.93 7.41
N ILE A 8 -6.64 -19.89 7.27
CA ILE A 8 -5.84 -18.65 7.38
C ILE A 8 -6.21 -17.69 6.27
N VAL A 9 -6.28 -18.16 5.01
CA VAL A 9 -6.66 -17.35 3.85
C VAL A 9 -8.06 -16.75 4.04
N ALA A 10 -9.04 -17.54 4.45
CA ALA A 10 -10.40 -17.09 4.71
C ALA A 10 -10.44 -16.03 5.84
N LEU A 11 -9.70 -16.26 6.92
CA LEU A 11 -9.59 -15.28 8.01
C LEU A 11 -8.92 -13.98 7.55
N SER A 12 -7.85 -14.08 6.75
CA SER A 12 -7.16 -12.93 6.17
C SER A 12 -8.07 -12.12 5.25
N LEU A 13 -8.89 -12.77 4.42
CA LEU A 13 -9.87 -12.11 3.55
C LEU A 13 -10.97 -11.39 4.35
N LEU A 14 -11.31 -11.88 5.54
CA LEU A 14 -12.27 -11.21 6.42
C LEU A 14 -11.64 -10.03 7.17
N VAL A 15 -10.51 -10.26 7.84
CA VAL A 15 -9.93 -9.33 8.81
C VAL A 15 -9.15 -8.21 8.12
N CYS A 16 -8.38 -8.52 7.08
CA CYS A 16 -7.47 -7.54 6.48
C CYS A 16 -8.19 -6.38 5.80
N PRO A 17 -9.27 -6.58 5.01
CA PRO A 17 -10.01 -5.46 4.43
C PRO A 17 -10.63 -4.55 5.49
N LEU A 18 -11.14 -5.12 6.58
CA LEU A 18 -11.72 -4.34 7.69
C LEU A 18 -10.65 -3.46 8.36
N ILE A 19 -9.50 -4.04 8.71
CA ILE A 19 -8.39 -3.27 9.31
C ILE A 19 -7.89 -2.21 8.32
N PHE A 20 -7.73 -2.56 7.04
CA PHE A 20 -7.30 -1.63 6.01
C PHE A 20 -8.25 -0.42 5.88
N ILE A 21 -9.56 -0.66 5.79
CA ILE A 21 -10.57 0.41 5.68
C ILE A 21 -10.57 1.28 6.93
N MET A 22 -10.64 0.66 8.12
CA MET A 22 -10.72 1.39 9.40
C MET A 22 -9.47 2.26 9.63
N THR A 23 -8.28 1.71 9.38
CA THR A 23 -7.02 2.46 9.52
C THR A 23 -6.91 3.58 8.48
N ASN A 24 -7.33 3.37 7.23
CA ASN A 24 -7.32 4.43 6.22
C ASN A 24 -8.29 5.57 6.55
N ILE A 25 -9.50 5.27 7.03
CA ILE A 25 -10.46 6.28 7.50
C ILE A 25 -9.85 7.08 8.64
N TYR A 26 -9.33 6.39 9.66
CA TYR A 26 -8.69 7.01 10.81
C TYR A 26 -7.53 7.93 10.39
N LEU A 27 -6.60 7.43 9.57
CA LEU A 27 -5.43 8.19 9.13
C LEU A 27 -5.84 9.38 8.26
N THR A 28 -6.80 9.21 7.36
CA THR A 28 -7.30 10.29 6.48
C THR A 28 -7.91 11.42 7.30
N ILE A 29 -8.72 11.10 8.32
CA ILE A 29 -9.30 12.09 9.23
C ILE A 29 -8.20 12.75 10.08
N LYS A 30 -7.32 11.94 10.68
CA LYS A 30 -6.26 12.42 11.58
C LYS A 30 -5.28 13.36 10.88
N LEU A 31 -4.97 13.10 9.62
CA LEU A 31 -4.02 13.84 8.81
C LEU A 31 -4.65 14.93 7.92
N ARG A 32 -5.98 15.12 8.00
CA ARG A 32 -6.73 15.99 7.08
C ARG A 32 -6.16 17.42 6.99
N SER A 33 -5.69 17.97 8.11
CA SER A 33 -5.17 19.34 8.17
C SER A 33 -3.82 19.51 7.46
N LYS A 34 -3.07 18.43 7.29
CA LYS A 34 -1.75 18.40 6.64
C LYS A 34 -1.77 17.61 5.32
N LYS A 35 -2.94 17.30 4.76
CA LYS A 35 -3.08 16.45 3.56
C LYS A 35 -2.11 16.87 2.46
N TYR A 36 -2.24 18.09 1.95
CA TYR A 36 -1.47 18.55 0.80
C TYR A 36 0.02 18.71 1.10
N GLU A 37 0.38 19.10 2.33
CA GLU A 37 1.78 19.14 2.79
C GLU A 37 2.41 17.75 2.73
N LEU A 38 1.74 16.74 3.32
CA LEU A 38 2.21 15.36 3.33
C LEU A 38 2.26 14.75 1.92
N ILE A 39 1.26 15.00 1.09
CA ILE A 39 1.25 14.54 -0.31
C ILE A 39 2.45 15.12 -1.06
N ASN A 40 2.70 16.42 -0.96
CA ASN A 40 3.85 17.05 -1.59
C ASN A 40 5.17 16.48 -1.09
N ASN A 41 5.33 16.35 0.24
CA ASN A 41 6.56 15.82 0.82
C ASN A 41 6.79 14.36 0.39
N ILE A 42 5.75 13.52 0.43
CA ILE A 42 5.85 12.12 0.00
C ILE A 42 6.16 12.02 -1.50
N ALA A 43 5.54 12.86 -2.33
CA ALA A 43 5.82 12.90 -3.77
C ALA A 43 7.26 13.35 -4.04
N ASN A 44 7.79 14.32 -3.29
CA ASN A 44 9.16 14.79 -3.45
C ASN A 44 10.21 13.71 -3.16
N HIS A 45 9.91 12.76 -2.27
CA HIS A 45 10.75 11.59 -2.03
C HIS A 45 10.60 10.49 -3.08
N ALA A 46 9.61 10.57 -3.97
CA ALA A 46 9.43 9.60 -5.04
C ALA A 46 10.52 9.76 -6.12
N PRO A 47 10.82 8.69 -6.87
CA PRO A 47 11.73 8.74 -8.01
C PRO A 47 11.34 9.86 -8.98
N GLU A 48 12.31 10.59 -9.51
CA GLU A 48 12.07 11.80 -10.30
C GLU A 48 11.09 11.56 -11.46
N LYS A 49 11.27 10.45 -12.18
CA LYS A 49 10.42 10.04 -13.32
C LYS A 49 8.98 9.70 -12.94
N PHE A 50 8.70 9.48 -11.65
CA PHE A 50 7.39 9.05 -11.15
C PHE A 50 6.76 10.05 -10.17
N ARG A 51 7.47 11.13 -9.80
CA ARG A 51 7.04 12.13 -8.81
C ARG A 51 5.67 12.71 -9.08
N GLU A 52 5.44 13.18 -10.30
CA GLU A 52 4.16 13.76 -10.71
C GLU A 52 3.01 12.74 -10.60
N LYS A 53 3.26 11.49 -10.99
CA LYS A 53 2.26 10.41 -10.91
C LYS A 53 1.97 10.01 -9.48
N ALA A 54 3.00 9.94 -8.63
CA ALA A 54 2.83 9.72 -7.21
C ALA A 54 1.95 10.81 -6.58
N PHE A 55 2.19 12.08 -6.92
CA PHE A 55 1.34 13.20 -6.49
C PHE A 55 -0.11 13.02 -6.95
N LEU A 56 -0.33 12.80 -8.26
CA LEU A 56 -1.66 12.65 -8.84
C LEU A 56 -2.45 11.48 -8.25
N VAL A 57 -1.80 10.34 -8.00
CA VAL A 57 -2.48 9.18 -7.39
C VAL A 57 -2.87 9.50 -5.96
N MET A 58 -2.00 10.16 -5.19
CA MET A 58 -2.37 10.56 -3.83
C MET A 58 -3.48 11.60 -3.81
N ASP A 59 -3.47 12.57 -4.72
CA ASP A 59 -4.47 13.65 -4.68
C ASP A 59 -5.86 13.19 -5.15
N ASN A 60 -5.92 12.38 -6.21
CA ASN A 60 -7.17 11.92 -6.83
C ASN A 60 -7.77 10.68 -6.17
N LEU A 61 -6.97 9.82 -5.53
CA LEU A 61 -7.47 8.59 -4.92
C LEU A 61 -7.95 8.87 -3.50
N MET A 62 -9.21 8.59 -3.21
CA MET A 62 -9.73 8.65 -1.85
C MET A 62 -9.91 7.23 -1.29
N PRO A 63 -9.28 6.87 -0.16
CA PRO A 63 -8.44 7.70 0.71
C PRO A 63 -7.01 7.91 0.16
N TRP A 64 -6.52 9.15 0.23
CA TRP A 64 -5.18 9.54 -0.27
C TRP A 64 -4.04 8.79 0.43
N VAL A 65 -4.29 8.35 1.67
CA VAL A 65 -3.38 7.51 2.45
C VAL A 65 -3.10 6.19 1.75
N ALA A 66 -4.11 5.55 1.15
CA ALA A 66 -3.91 4.34 0.35
C ALA A 66 -3.08 4.65 -0.92
N GLY A 67 -3.35 5.79 -1.56
CA GLY A 67 -2.56 6.25 -2.72
C GLY A 67 -1.08 6.47 -2.39
N SER A 68 -0.75 6.91 -1.17
CA SER A 68 0.64 7.09 -0.74
C SER A 68 1.43 5.78 -0.62
N ALA A 69 0.74 4.64 -0.52
CA ALA A 69 1.35 3.34 -0.27
C ALA A 69 1.87 2.63 -1.52
N ILE A 70 1.82 3.25 -2.70
CA ILE A 70 2.28 2.64 -3.96
C ILE A 70 3.70 2.08 -3.85
N GLY A 71 4.61 2.74 -3.15
CA GLY A 71 5.96 2.20 -2.94
C GLY A 71 6.00 0.89 -2.14
N TYR A 72 5.01 0.64 -1.28
CA TYR A 72 4.95 -0.48 -0.34
C TYR A 72 4.08 -1.66 -0.77
N VAL A 73 3.13 -1.44 -1.68
CA VAL A 73 2.28 -2.52 -2.19
C VAL A 73 3.12 -3.53 -2.98
N TRP A 74 2.95 -4.82 -2.73
CA TRP A 74 3.74 -5.86 -3.38
C TRP A 74 3.51 -5.91 -4.88
N PHE A 75 2.26 -5.70 -5.30
CA PHE A 75 1.83 -5.79 -6.70
C PHE A 75 2.20 -4.56 -7.54
N SER A 76 2.37 -3.40 -6.92
CA SER A 76 2.90 -2.22 -7.61
C SER A 76 4.40 -2.31 -7.84
N TYR A 77 5.14 -3.07 -7.02
CA TYR A 77 6.60 -3.14 -7.12
C TYR A 77 7.10 -3.61 -8.50
N PRO A 78 6.58 -4.71 -9.10
CA PRO A 78 6.93 -5.08 -10.47
C PRO A 78 6.61 -3.97 -11.49
N ILE A 79 5.47 -3.29 -11.35
CA ILE A 79 5.07 -2.20 -12.25
C ILE A 79 6.08 -1.05 -12.15
N LEU A 80 6.45 -0.63 -10.93
CA LEU A 80 7.46 0.39 -10.70
C LEU A 80 8.82 0.00 -11.29
N ARG A 81 9.24 -1.26 -11.13
CA ARG A 81 10.55 -1.75 -11.57
C ARG A 81 10.63 -1.90 -13.08
N PHE A 82 9.64 -2.54 -13.70
CA PHE A 82 9.72 -3.01 -15.08
C PHE A 82 8.99 -2.09 -16.06
N VAL A 83 7.85 -1.50 -15.67
CA VAL A 83 7.11 -0.57 -16.54
C VAL A 83 7.70 0.84 -16.43
N TRP A 84 7.97 1.30 -15.20
CA TRP A 84 8.50 2.64 -14.97
C TRP A 84 10.04 2.73 -14.93
N GLY A 85 10.74 1.59 -14.98
CA GLY A 85 12.19 1.55 -14.96
C GLY A 85 12.83 2.11 -13.68
N ILE A 86 12.10 2.15 -12.57
CA ILE A 86 12.55 2.72 -11.30
C ILE A 86 13.54 1.76 -10.64
N GLN A 87 14.64 2.27 -10.11
CA GLN A 87 15.62 1.46 -9.40
C GLN A 87 15.13 1.01 -8.02
N LYS A 88 15.60 -0.16 -7.56
CA LYS A 88 15.25 -0.68 -6.22
C LYS A 88 15.70 0.28 -5.12
N SER A 89 16.85 0.92 -5.30
CA SER A 89 17.38 1.96 -4.41
C SER A 89 16.43 3.15 -4.29
N GLU A 90 15.88 3.64 -5.40
CA GLU A 90 14.93 4.75 -5.42
C GLU A 90 13.61 4.39 -4.71
N VAL A 91 13.08 3.18 -4.93
CA VAL A 91 11.89 2.69 -4.18
C VAL A 91 12.18 2.62 -2.68
N SER A 92 13.36 2.12 -2.29
CA SER A 92 13.76 2.06 -0.88
C SER A 92 13.89 3.44 -0.25
N GLN A 93 14.50 4.41 -0.96
CA GLN A 93 14.59 5.80 -0.52
C GLN A 93 13.21 6.43 -0.37
N TRP A 94 12.31 6.17 -1.31
CA TRP A 94 10.93 6.65 -1.23
C TRP A 94 10.21 6.13 0.01
N LYS A 95 10.35 4.85 0.34
CA LYS A 95 9.81 4.26 1.58
C LYS A 95 10.38 4.94 2.83
N ILE A 96 11.68 5.19 2.85
CA ILE A 96 12.32 5.90 3.97
C ILE A 96 11.72 7.31 4.12
N GLY A 97 11.51 8.02 3.01
CA GLY A 97 10.83 9.31 2.97
C GLY A 97 9.41 9.24 3.55
N ILE A 98 8.59 8.30 3.07
CA ILE A 98 7.23 8.10 3.59
C ILE A 98 7.24 7.82 5.10
N LYS A 99 8.14 6.95 5.58
CA LYS A 99 8.28 6.65 7.00
C LYS A 99 8.62 7.90 7.82
N LYS A 100 9.50 8.75 7.30
CA LYS A 100 9.88 10.02 7.94
C LYS A 100 8.70 10.98 8.03
N GLU A 101 7.96 11.17 6.92
CA GLU A 101 6.80 12.07 6.88
C GLU A 101 5.64 11.58 7.75
N MET A 102 5.42 10.26 7.83
CA MET A 102 4.39 9.66 8.68
C MET A 102 4.76 9.70 10.17
N GLY A 103 6.04 9.81 10.53
CA GLY A 103 6.48 9.96 11.92
C GLY A 103 5.89 8.90 12.87
N SER A 104 5.29 9.35 13.98
CA SER A 104 4.76 8.47 15.02
C SER A 104 3.55 7.62 14.60
N ILE A 105 2.80 8.06 13.58
CA ILE A 105 1.63 7.32 13.07
C ILE A 105 2.01 6.29 11.99
N TYR A 106 3.29 6.22 11.61
CA TYR A 106 3.79 5.27 10.62
C TYR A 106 3.43 3.82 10.95
N PHE A 107 3.40 3.45 12.23
CA PHE A 107 3.05 2.08 12.62
C PHE A 107 1.63 1.69 12.20
N ILE A 108 0.65 2.57 12.41
CA ILE A 108 -0.75 2.35 11.99
C ILE A 108 -0.85 2.30 10.46
N TYR A 109 -0.13 3.19 9.79
CA TYR A 109 -0.02 3.20 8.33
C TYR A 109 0.57 1.89 7.80
N TRP A 110 1.65 1.39 8.41
CA TRP A 110 2.30 0.15 8.02
C TRP A 110 1.40 -1.08 8.23
N ILE A 111 0.65 -1.14 9.33
CA ILE A 111 -0.37 -2.19 9.56
C ILE A 111 -1.39 -2.18 8.43
N SER A 112 -1.90 -1.00 8.08
CA SER A 112 -2.85 -0.83 6.98
C SER A 112 -2.32 -1.45 5.68
N ILE A 113 -1.10 -1.12 5.30
CA ILE A 113 -0.48 -1.63 4.08
C ILE A 113 -0.25 -3.14 4.14
N MET A 114 0.18 -3.67 5.28
CA MET A 114 0.37 -5.11 5.42
C MET A 114 -0.95 -5.86 5.29
N CYS A 115 -2.04 -5.33 5.84
CA CYS A 115 -3.37 -5.86 5.61
C CYS A 115 -3.76 -5.81 4.13
N ALA A 116 -3.48 -4.70 3.41
CA ALA A 116 -3.74 -4.63 1.97
C ALA A 116 -2.95 -5.71 1.19
N ASN A 117 -1.66 -5.85 1.47
CA ASN A 117 -0.79 -6.82 0.82
C ASN A 117 -1.24 -8.27 1.09
N VAL A 118 -1.51 -8.60 2.35
CA VAL A 118 -1.99 -9.93 2.75
C VAL A 118 -3.36 -10.21 2.15
N GLY A 119 -4.29 -9.25 2.20
CA GLY A 119 -5.62 -9.39 1.62
C GLY A 119 -5.60 -9.67 0.12
N ILE A 120 -4.83 -8.89 -0.65
CA ILE A 120 -4.69 -9.13 -2.10
C ILE A 120 -3.98 -10.47 -2.37
N PHE A 121 -2.94 -10.81 -1.61
CA PHE A 121 -2.28 -12.09 -1.74
C PHE A 121 -3.23 -13.27 -1.47
N SER A 122 -4.09 -13.16 -0.45
CA SER A 122 -5.12 -14.15 -0.16
C SER A 122 -6.12 -14.30 -1.31
N ILE A 123 -6.53 -13.21 -1.97
CA ILE A 123 -7.37 -13.26 -3.17
C ILE A 123 -6.67 -14.05 -4.28
N LEU A 124 -5.38 -13.79 -4.52
CA LEU A 124 -4.62 -14.50 -5.56
C LEU A 124 -4.50 -15.99 -5.27
N VAL A 125 -4.31 -16.39 -4.00
CA VAL A 125 -4.28 -17.82 -3.64
C VAL A 125 -5.59 -18.50 -4.00
N VAL A 126 -6.74 -17.86 -3.73
CA VAL A 126 -8.07 -18.41 -4.08
C VAL A 126 -8.24 -18.51 -5.59
N ILE A 127 -7.87 -17.48 -6.35
CA ILE A 127 -7.95 -17.49 -7.82
C ILE A 127 -7.07 -18.61 -8.38
N VAL A 128 -5.82 -18.70 -7.94
CA VAL A 128 -4.88 -19.73 -8.43
C VAL A 128 -5.41 -21.13 -8.16
N ASP A 129 -6.01 -21.36 -7.00
CA ASP A 129 -6.64 -22.63 -6.64
C ASP A 129 -7.82 -22.96 -7.57
N GLU A 130 -8.73 -22.00 -7.75
CA GLU A 130 -9.92 -22.16 -8.61
C GLU A 130 -9.57 -22.42 -10.08
N PHE A 131 -8.49 -21.83 -10.60
CA PHE A 131 -8.10 -21.96 -12.01
C PHE A 131 -7.09 -23.07 -12.32
N LEU A 132 -6.29 -23.53 -11.35
CA LEU A 132 -5.24 -24.53 -11.59
C LEU A 132 -5.53 -25.91 -11.00
N ILE A 133 -6.40 -25.99 -9.99
CA ILE A 133 -6.63 -27.23 -9.21
C ILE A 133 -8.05 -27.77 -9.42
N SER A 134 -9.00 -26.95 -9.90
CA SER A 134 -10.30 -27.40 -10.38
C SER A 134 -10.28 -27.82 -11.85
#